data_AF-A0A963SH09-F1
#
_entry.id   AF-A0A963SH09-F1
#
_cell.length_a   1.000
_cell.length_b   1.000
_cell.length_c   1.000
_cell.angle_alpha   90.00
_cell.angle_beta   90.00
_cell.angle_gamma   90.00
#
_symmetry.space_group_name_H-M   'P 1'
#
loop_
_entity.id
_entity.type
_entity.pdbx_description
1 polymer ?
#
loop_
_entity_poly.entity_id
_entity_poly.type
_entity_poly.pdbx_seq_one_letter_code
_entity_poly.pdbx_strand_id
1 'polypeptide(L)'
;EALFVLDDGTLTEGSWTSIFVERDGKLLTPPLSAGLLPGVLRRSLIEAGKAEEKMLALDDLSDGFLLGNSLRGLMPARLKP
;
A
#
# COMPACT_ATOMS: atom_id res chain seq x y z
N GLU A 1 -2.80 -10.76 7.95
CA GLU A 1 -3.15 -9.80 6.89
C GLU A 1 -3.42 -10.59 5.61
N ALA A 2 -4.40 -10.16 4.83
CA ALA A 2 -4.67 -10.65 3.49
C ALA A 2 -4.71 -9.44 2.56
N LEU A 3 -4.05 -9.54 1.41
CA LEU A 3 -4.07 -8.48 0.39
C LEU A 3 -5.14 -8.79 -0.64
N PHE A 4 -5.85 -7.77 -1.09
CA PHE A 4 -6.82 -7.87 -2.15
C PHE A 4 -6.18 -7.46 -3.49
N VAL A 5 -6.56 -8.18 -4.54
CA VAL A 5 -6.08 -8.00 -5.91
C VAL A 5 -7.32 -7.88 -6.79
N LEU A 6 -7.29 -6.93 -7.72
CA LEU A 6 -8.31 -6.77 -8.75
C LEU A 6 -8.14 -7.82 -9.85
N ASP A 7 -9.15 -7.96 -10.70
CA ASP A 7 -9.17 -8.96 -11.78
C ASP A 7 -8.03 -8.77 -12.80
N ASP A 8 -7.49 -7.56 -12.92
CA ASP A 8 -6.36 -7.24 -13.80
C ASP A 8 -4.98 -7.46 -13.15
N GLY A 9 -4.93 -8.00 -11.93
CA GLY A 9 -3.69 -8.27 -11.19
C GLY A 9 -3.14 -7.08 -10.41
N THR A 10 -3.82 -5.93 -10.42
CA THR A 10 -3.42 -4.77 -9.64
C THR A 10 -3.92 -4.85 -8.19
N LEU A 11 -3.20 -4.18 -7.29
CA LEU A 11 -3.43 -4.21 -5.85
C LEU A 11 -4.42 -3.13 -5.41
N THR A 12 -5.20 -3.47 -4.38
CA THR A 12 -6.04 -2.52 -3.63
C THR A 12 -5.40 -2.25 -2.27
N GLU A 13 -5.75 -3.01 -1.25
CA GLU A 13 -5.32 -2.84 0.13
C GLU A 13 -5.25 -4.17 0.88
N GLY A 14 -4.87 -4.12 2.15
CA GLY A 14 -5.02 -5.22 3.09
C GLY A 14 -6.37 -5.21 3.80
N SER A 15 -6.74 -6.30 4.44
CA SER A 15 -7.98 -6.42 5.22
C SER A 15 -8.18 -5.36 6.32
N TRP A 16 -7.10 -4.75 6.82
CA TRP A 16 -7.16 -3.64 7.79
C TRP A 16 -6.00 -2.64 7.65
N THR A 17 -5.31 -2.65 6.51
CA THR A 17 -4.11 -1.83 6.25
C THR A 17 -4.05 -1.31 4.81
N SER A 18 -3.40 -0.18 4.59
CA SER A 18 -2.98 0.26 3.26
C SER A 18 -1.61 -0.32 2.89
N ILE A 19 -1.37 -0.54 1.59
CA ILE A 19 -0.11 -1.07 1.05
C ILE A 19 0.80 0.09 0.65
N PHE A 20 2.09 -0.01 0.96
CA PHE A 20 3.11 0.93 0.50
C PHE A 20 4.36 0.21 -0.01
N VAL A 21 4.86 0.61 -1.17
CA VAL A 21 6.14 0.15 -1.74
C VAL A 21 7.09 1.33 -1.82
N GLU A 22 8.30 1.19 -1.30
CA GLU A 22 9.30 2.26 -1.37
C GLU A 22 10.08 2.20 -2.68
N ARG A 23 10.11 3.32 -3.40
CA ARG A 23 10.93 3.53 -4.61
C ARG A 23 11.54 4.92 -4.55
N ASP A 24 12.87 5.01 -4.72
CA ASP A 24 13.61 6.28 -4.75
C ASP A 24 13.32 7.22 -3.56
N GLY A 25 13.19 6.65 -2.36
CA GLY A 25 12.90 7.39 -1.12
C GLY A 25 11.46 7.89 -0.98
N LYS A 26 10.54 7.43 -1.84
CA LYS A 26 9.12 7.77 -1.81
C LYS A 26 8.24 6.53 -1.66
N LEU A 27 7.16 6.64 -0.91
CA LEU A 27 6.19 5.57 -0.74
C LEU A 27 5.13 5.62 -1.85
N LEU A 28 4.97 4.52 -2.56
CA LEU A 28 3.93 4.33 -3.56
C LEU A 28 2.78 3.54 -2.93
N THR A 29 1.54 3.98 -3.14
CA THR A 29 0.34 3.29 -2.63
C THR A 29 -0.74 3.27 -3.71
N PRO A 30 -1.60 2.23 -3.80
CA PRO A 30 -2.63 2.20 -4.83
C PRO A 30 -3.57 3.41 -4.74
N PRO A 31 -4.08 3.93 -5.87
CA PRO A 31 -5.00 5.07 -5.89
C PRO A 31 -6.38 4.70 -5.32
N LEU A 32 -7.17 5.70 -4.92
CA LEU A 32 -8.55 5.45 -4.46
C LEU A 32 -9.43 4.78 -5.54
N SER A 33 -9.13 4.98 -6.81
CA SER A 33 -9.81 4.33 -7.93
C SER A 33 -9.63 2.81 -7.95
N ALA A 34 -8.67 2.25 -7.20
CA ALA A 34 -8.50 0.81 -7.03
C ALA A 34 -9.52 0.18 -6.05
N GLY A 35 -10.49 0.96 -5.54
CA GLY A 35 -11.57 0.43 -4.69
C GLY A 35 -11.14 0.12 -3.25
N LEU A 36 -10.26 0.96 -2.69
CA LEU A 36 -9.75 0.84 -1.32
C LEU A 36 -10.26 1.94 -0.39
N LEU A 37 -10.13 1.73 0.92
CA LEU A 37 -10.48 2.71 1.94
C LEU A 37 -9.49 3.89 1.97
N PRO A 38 -9.98 5.15 2.15
CA PRO A 38 -9.12 6.32 2.27
C PRO A 38 -8.49 6.41 3.68
N GLY A 39 -7.67 5.42 4.03
CA GLY A 39 -7.08 5.23 5.36
C GLY A 39 -6.38 6.47 5.91
N VAL A 40 -6.52 6.71 7.22
CA VAL A 40 -6.01 7.93 7.89
C VAL A 40 -4.48 8.06 7.78
N LEU A 41 -3.73 6.98 8.02
CA LEU A 41 -2.27 6.99 7.85
C LEU A 41 -1.88 7.27 6.39
N ARG A 42 -2.50 6.57 5.43
CA ARG A 42 -2.28 6.77 4.00
C ARG A 42 -2.45 8.23 3.60
N ARG A 43 -3.58 8.81 3.98
CA ARG A 43 -3.89 10.22 3.71
C ARG A 43 -2.85 11.16 4.29
N SER A 44 -2.49 10.99 5.57
CA SER A 44 -1.48 11.82 6.22
C SER A 44 -0.11 11.73 5.54
N LEU A 45 0.30 10.54 5.08
CA LEU A 45 1.56 10.37 4.34
C LEU A 45 1.52 11.05 2.97
N ILE A 46 0.40 10.99 2.25
CA ILE A 46 0.22 11.68 0.96
C ILE A 46 0.24 13.19 1.16
N GLU A 47 -0.51 13.72 2.13
CA GLU A 47 -0.57 15.16 2.45
C GLU A 47 0.81 15.71 2.89
N ALA A 48 1.60 14.89 3.58
CA ALA A 48 2.98 15.24 3.96
C ALA A 48 4.00 15.11 2.81
N GLY A 49 3.57 14.72 1.61
CA GLY A 49 4.45 14.50 0.45
C GLY A 49 5.34 13.25 0.55
N LYS A 50 5.12 12.40 1.56
CA LYS A 50 5.90 11.18 1.81
C LYS A 50 5.43 9.99 0.99
N ALA A 51 4.16 10.01 0.58
CA ALA A 51 3.57 9.00 -0.29
C ALA A 51 2.93 9.63 -1.53
N GLU A 52 2.82 8.86 -2.59
CA GLU A 52 2.05 9.19 -3.79
C GLU A 52 1.23 8.00 -4.28
N GLU A 53 0.15 8.31 -4.98
CA GLU A 53 -0.70 7.30 -5.59
C GLU A 53 -0.03 6.74 -6.86
N LYS A 54 0.01 5.41 -6.96
CA LYS A 54 0.49 4.69 -8.13
C LYS A 54 -0.15 3.31 -8.18
N MET A 55 -0.56 2.87 -9.38
CA MET A 55 -1.00 1.48 -9.56
C MET A 55 0.16 0.54 -9.25
N LEU A 56 -0.10 -0.45 -8.41
CA LEU A 56 0.86 -1.48 -8.00
C LEU A 56 0.31 -2.85 -8.40
N ALA A 57 1.19 -3.76 -8.79
CA ALA A 57 0.89 -5.17 -9.02
C ALA A 57 1.61 -6.05 -7.98
N LEU A 58 1.30 -7.35 -7.96
CA LEU A 58 1.96 -8.29 -7.04
C LEU A 58 3.49 -8.31 -7.19
N ASP A 59 4.00 -8.14 -8.41
CA ASP A 59 5.44 -8.13 -8.69
C ASP A 59 6.16 -6.96 -8.01
N ASP A 60 5.47 -5.85 -7.73
CA ASP A 60 6.02 -4.71 -7.00
C ASP A 60 6.34 -5.05 -5.53
N LEU A 61 5.77 -6.14 -4.99
CA LEU A 61 5.96 -6.57 -3.60
C LEU A 61 7.19 -7.48 -3.40
N SER A 62 7.88 -7.86 -4.48
CA SER A 62 8.96 -8.86 -4.50
C SER A 62 10.14 -8.52 -3.57
N ASP A 63 10.55 -7.24 -3.51
CA ASP A 63 11.67 -6.79 -2.67
C ASP A 63 11.27 -6.60 -1.19
N GLY A 64 9.99 -6.80 -0.86
CA GLY A 64 9.40 -6.42 0.41
C GLY A 64 8.65 -5.10 0.30
N PHE A 65 7.70 -4.91 1.21
CA PHE A 65 6.79 -3.77 1.22
C PHE A 65 6.42 -3.40 2.65
N LEU A 66 5.67 -2.31 2.80
CA LEU A 66 5.12 -1.88 4.06
C LEU A 66 3.60 -2.03 4.03
N LEU A 67 3.05 -2.37 5.18
CA LEU A 67 1.64 -2.28 5.48
C LEU A 67 1.44 -1.25 6.56
N GLY A 68 0.33 -0.52 6.55
CA GLY A 68 0.09 0.41 7.64
C GLY A 68 -1.33 0.88 7.84
N ASN A 69 -1.59 1.34 9.06
CA ASN A 69 -2.81 2.04 9.43
C ASN A 69 -2.52 3.05 10.56
N SER A 70 -3.53 3.81 10.98
CA SER A 70 -3.38 4.85 12.01
C SER A 70 -3.02 4.32 13.39
N LEU A 71 -3.32 3.05 13.69
CA LEU A 71 -3.09 2.46 15.00
C LEU A 71 -1.66 1.93 15.16
N ARG A 72 -1.14 1.27 14.12
CA ARG A 72 0.15 0.55 14.17
C ARG A 72 1.27 1.25 13.40
N GLY A 73 0.97 2.30 12.66
CA GLY A 73 1.96 2.94 11.79
C GLY A 73 2.35 2.04 10.62
N LEU A 74 3.55 2.27 10.07
CA LEU A 74 4.13 1.46 8.99
C LEU A 74 4.82 0.22 9.57
N MET A 75 4.60 -0.94 8.94
CA MET A 75 5.12 -2.23 9.35
C MET A 75 5.72 -2.94 8.13
N PRO A 76 6.96 -3.47 8.20
CA PRO A 76 7.54 -4.25 7.12
C PRO A 76 6.81 -5.58 6.93
N ALA A 77 6.65 -5.97 5.67
CA ALA A 77 5.93 -7.15 5.25
C ALA A 77 6.61 -7.83 4.05
N ARG A 78 6.39 -9.15 3.94
CA ARG A 78 6.76 -9.98 2.80
C ARG A 78 5.62 -10.92 2.50
N LEU A 79 5.44 -11.28 1.23
CA LEU A 79 4.52 -12.34 0.85
C LEU A 79 5.00 -13.66 1.43
N LYS A 80 4.06 -14.49 1.88
CA LYS A 80 4.38 -15.86 2.25
C LYS A 80 4.69 -16.67 0.98
N PRO A 81 5.57 -17.68 1.07
CA PRO A 81 5.78 -18.64 -0.01
C PRO A 81 4.49 -19.37 -0.37
#